data_AF-A0A1V4M7N4-F1
#
_entry.id   AF-A0A1V4M7N4-F1
#
_cell.length_a   1.000
_cell.length_b   1.000
_cell.length_c   1.000
_cell.angle_alpha   90.00
_cell.angle_beta   90.00
_cell.angle_gamma   90.00
#
_symmetry.space_group_name_H-M   'P 1'
#
loop_
_entity.id
_entity.type
_entity.pdbx_description
1 polymer ?
#
loop_
_entity_poly.entity_id
_entity_poly.type
_entity_poly.pdbx_seq_one_letter_code
_entity_poly.pdbx_strand_id
1 'polypeptide(L)'
;MKPTITLKDSSITFGAFTPGIGGLKEIPETTIDLTPYAGQHIRIWLDDDGTYSLDKKRGHLWQMVELDVPAQEYTETASKELDPDTKEPVVTIEKKAINIEAVSIDTLDLPAQAKKG
;
A
#
# COMPACT_ATOMS: atom_id res chain seq x y z
N MET A 1 -3.42 -16.27 12.71
CA MET A 1 -2.16 -15.50 12.83
C MET A 1 -2.24 -14.38 11.82
N LYS A 2 -1.89 -13.16 12.22
CA LYS A 2 -2.02 -11.98 11.36
C LYS A 2 -0.72 -11.73 10.59
N PRO A 3 -0.80 -11.15 9.38
CA PRO A 3 0.38 -10.66 8.70
C PRO A 3 1.08 -9.58 9.53
N THR A 4 2.41 -9.50 9.42
CA THR A 4 3.17 -8.36 9.94
C THR A 4 3.00 -7.21 8.96
N ILE A 5 2.68 -6.02 9.43
CA ILE A 5 2.53 -4.83 8.59
C ILE A 5 3.20 -3.64 9.25
N THR A 6 3.99 -2.91 8.48
CA THR A 6 4.64 -1.66 8.88
C THR A 6 4.43 -0.61 7.81
N LEU A 7 4.05 0.60 8.19
CA LEU A 7 3.98 1.77 7.30
C LEU A 7 5.13 2.73 7.59
N LYS A 8 5.80 3.23 6.55
CA LYS A 8 6.89 4.21 6.68
C LYS A 8 7.15 4.94 5.36
N ASP A 9 7.39 6.26 5.40
CA ASP A 9 7.92 7.06 4.27
C ASP A 9 7.22 6.80 2.92
N SER A 10 5.87 6.83 2.90
CA SER A 10 5.02 6.50 1.74
C SER A 10 5.01 5.03 1.30
N SER A 11 5.56 4.12 2.08
CA SER A 11 5.61 2.69 1.78
C SER A 11 4.91 1.84 2.83
N ILE A 12 4.46 0.66 2.40
CA ILE A 12 4.00 -0.41 3.27
C ILE A 12 4.94 -1.61 3.13
N THR A 13 5.40 -2.14 4.25
CA THR A 13 6.11 -3.42 4.34
C THR A 13 5.19 -4.44 4.97
N PHE A 14 5.09 -5.62 4.37
CA PHE A 14 4.28 -6.70 4.91
C PHE A 14 4.92 -8.08 4.76
N GLY A 15 4.69 -8.92 5.76
CA GLY A 15 5.13 -10.31 5.82
C GLY A 15 3.96 -11.24 6.10
N ALA A 16 4.02 -12.45 5.57
CA ALA A 16 2.95 -13.45 5.71
C ALA A 16 3.48 -14.79 6.22
N PHE A 17 2.53 -15.65 6.59
CA PHE A 17 2.78 -17.05 6.85
C PHE A 17 1.81 -17.90 6.03
N THR A 18 2.30 -19.01 5.47
CA THR A 18 1.47 -20.00 4.77
C THR A 18 1.51 -21.33 5.50
N PRO A 19 0.45 -22.15 5.44
CA PRO A 19 0.56 -23.55 5.82
C PRO A 19 1.55 -24.29 4.91
N GLY A 20 2.50 -25.01 5.48
CA GLY A 20 3.48 -25.84 4.78
C GLY A 20 3.66 -27.21 5.42
N ILE A 21 4.46 -28.07 4.78
CA ILE A 21 4.83 -29.37 5.36
C ILE A 21 5.64 -29.12 6.63
N GLY A 22 5.13 -29.58 7.78
CA GLY A 22 5.80 -29.43 9.07
C GLY A 22 5.42 -28.18 9.88
N GLY A 23 4.48 -27.35 9.42
CA GLY A 23 3.98 -26.21 10.19
C GLY A 23 3.73 -24.96 9.35
N LEU A 24 3.84 -23.79 9.97
CA LEU A 24 3.77 -22.51 9.27
C LEU A 24 5.11 -22.22 8.59
N LYS A 25 5.05 -21.83 7.31
CA LYS A 25 6.18 -21.34 6.54
C LYS A 25 6.09 -19.82 6.45
N GLU A 26 7.15 -19.14 6.84
CA GLU A 26 7.30 -17.70 6.66
C GLU A 26 7.47 -17.36 5.18
N ILE A 27 6.78 -16.32 4.74
CA ILE A 27 6.95 -15.72 3.42
C ILE A 27 7.80 -14.47 3.60
N PRO A 28 8.86 -14.28 2.78
CA PRO A 28 9.70 -13.10 2.85
C PRO A 28 8.87 -11.81 2.85
N GLU A 29 9.31 -10.82 3.61
CA GLU A 29 8.66 -9.51 3.59
C GLU A 29 8.82 -8.85 2.23
N THR A 30 7.84 -8.03 1.85
CA THR A 30 7.93 -7.16 0.69
C THR A 30 7.54 -5.75 1.05
N THR A 31 8.09 -4.78 0.32
CA THR A 31 7.80 -3.35 0.49
C THR A 31 7.23 -2.78 -0.79
N ILE A 32 6.11 -2.07 -0.69
CA ILE A 32 5.42 -1.42 -1.80
C ILE A 32 5.36 0.08 -1.54
N ASP A 33 5.78 0.88 -2.53
CA ASP A 33 5.55 2.33 -2.57
C ASP A 33 4.06 2.60 -2.84
N LEU A 34 3.42 3.36 -1.95
CA LEU A 34 2.01 3.75 -2.02
C LEU A 34 1.78 4.98 -2.89
N THR A 35 2.83 5.73 -3.26
CA THR A 35 2.73 6.95 -4.06
C THR A 35 1.96 6.78 -5.39
N PRO A 36 2.12 5.68 -6.16
CA PRO A 36 1.34 5.45 -7.37
C PRO A 36 -0.14 5.17 -7.12
N TYR A 37 -0.49 4.80 -5.89
CA TYR A 37 -1.83 4.39 -5.47
C TYR A 37 -2.56 5.50 -4.69
N ALA A 38 -2.04 6.73 -4.70
CA ALA A 38 -2.68 7.87 -4.03
C ALA A 38 -4.16 8.01 -4.41
N GLY A 39 -5.04 8.08 -3.41
CA GLY A 39 -6.49 8.17 -3.58
C GLY A 39 -7.18 6.87 -4.03
N GLN A 40 -6.47 5.73 -4.02
CA GLN A 40 -7.00 4.45 -4.44
C GLN A 40 -7.24 3.51 -3.26
N HIS A 41 -8.25 2.67 -3.42
CA HIS A 41 -8.44 1.48 -2.61
C HIS A 41 -7.69 0.32 -3.28
N ILE A 42 -6.72 -0.27 -2.57
CA ILE A 42 -5.92 -1.39 -3.07
C ILE A 42 -6.03 -2.58 -2.14
N ARG A 43 -5.81 -3.77 -2.70
CA ARG A 43 -5.79 -5.02 -1.94
C ARG A 43 -4.53 -5.77 -2.26
N ILE A 44 -4.00 -6.43 -1.25
CA ILE A 44 -2.79 -7.24 -1.35
C ILE A 44 -3.19 -8.69 -1.16
N TRP A 45 -2.81 -9.50 -2.14
CA TRP A 45 -3.02 -10.94 -2.13
C TRP A 45 -1.71 -11.69 -1.99
N LEU A 46 -1.80 -12.89 -1.46
CA LEU A 46 -0.76 -13.91 -1.47
C LEU A 46 -1.11 -14.94 -2.54
N ASP A 47 -0.14 -15.29 -3.36
CA ASP A 47 -0.26 -16.35 -4.37
C ASP A 47 0.23 -17.69 -3.83
N ASP A 48 -0.03 -18.76 -4.59
CA ASP A 48 0.32 -20.13 -4.24
C ASP A 48 1.82 -20.40 -4.24
N ASP A 49 2.58 -19.67 -5.05
CA ASP A 49 4.04 -19.68 -5.08
C ASP A 49 4.69 -18.92 -3.92
N GLY A 50 3.89 -18.28 -3.06
CA GLY A 50 4.36 -17.46 -1.95
C GLY A 50 4.81 -16.06 -2.36
N THR A 51 4.41 -15.57 -3.53
CA THR A 51 4.59 -14.17 -3.93
C THR A 51 3.36 -13.33 -3.58
N TYR A 52 3.53 -12.01 -3.60
CA TYR A 52 2.45 -11.07 -3.35
C TYR A 52 1.93 -10.43 -4.63
N SER A 53 0.65 -10.09 -4.63
CA SER A 53 -0.01 -9.46 -5.77
C SER A 53 -0.88 -8.27 -5.39
N LEU A 54 -1.08 -7.40 -6.38
CA LEU A 54 -2.10 -6.36 -6.40
C LEU A 54 -3.09 -6.56 -7.57
N ASP A 55 -3.00 -7.66 -8.32
CA ASP A 55 -3.83 -7.88 -9.51
C ASP A 55 -5.12 -8.65 -9.22
N LYS A 56 -6.21 -7.91 -8.96
CA LYS A 56 -7.54 -8.49 -8.73
C LYS A 56 -8.10 -9.41 -9.83
N LYS A 57 -7.49 -9.47 -11.01
CA LYS A 57 -8.00 -10.25 -12.16
C LYS A 57 -7.50 -11.68 -12.19
N ARG A 58 -6.47 -12.03 -11.39
CA ARG A 58 -5.96 -13.41 -11.32
C ARG A 58 -6.51 -14.15 -10.10
N GLY A 59 -6.44 -15.47 -10.15
CA GLY A 59 -6.72 -16.29 -8.97
C GLY A 59 -5.58 -16.16 -7.98
N HIS A 60 -5.91 -15.93 -6.71
CA HIS A 60 -4.96 -15.83 -5.62
C HIS A 60 -5.23 -16.89 -4.55
N LEU A 61 -4.22 -17.22 -3.75
CA LEU A 61 -4.38 -18.13 -2.62
C LEU A 61 -5.20 -17.48 -1.50
N TRP A 62 -4.87 -16.23 -1.14
CA TRP A 62 -5.48 -15.54 -0.01
C TRP A 62 -5.39 -14.03 -0.14
N GLN A 63 -6.43 -13.29 0.28
CA GLN A 63 -6.34 -11.83 0.42
C GLN A 63 -5.87 -11.47 1.82
N MET A 64 -4.75 -10.76 1.92
CA MET A 64 -4.14 -10.46 3.22
C MET A 64 -4.56 -9.13 3.79
N VAL A 65 -4.60 -8.09 2.95
CA VAL A 65 -4.73 -6.70 3.38
C VAL A 65 -5.59 -5.92 2.40
N GLU A 66 -6.44 -5.05 2.90
CA GLU A 66 -7.06 -3.95 2.16
C GLU A 66 -6.53 -2.62 2.68
N LEU A 67 -6.28 -1.68 1.77
CA LEU A 67 -5.72 -0.38 2.06
C LEU A 67 -6.55 0.70 1.38
N ASP A 68 -6.94 1.73 2.13
CA ASP A 68 -7.39 2.99 1.55
C ASP A 68 -6.25 4.00 1.62
N VAL A 69 -5.66 4.31 0.46
CA VAL A 69 -4.57 5.25 0.35
C VAL A 69 -5.15 6.66 0.20
N PRO A 70 -4.78 7.63 1.05
CA PRO A 70 -5.31 8.99 0.96
C PRO A 70 -4.92 9.64 -0.37
N ALA A 71 -5.69 10.65 -0.76
CA ALA A 71 -5.42 11.42 -1.97
C ALA A 71 -4.06 12.12 -1.89
N GLN A 72 -3.49 12.36 -3.07
CA GLN A 72 -2.26 13.12 -3.19
C GLN A 72 -2.49 14.59 -2.80
N GLU A 73 -1.70 15.09 -1.84
CA GLU A 73 -1.70 16.49 -1.48
C GLU A 73 -0.62 17.29 -2.23
N TYR A 74 -0.88 18.59 -2.37
CA TYR A 74 0.03 19.54 -2.99
C TYR A 74 0.18 20.78 -2.11
N THR A 75 1.33 21.44 -2.19
CA THR A 75 1.57 22.76 -1.63
C THR A 75 1.75 23.76 -2.75
N GLU A 76 0.97 24.83 -2.70
CA GLU A 76 1.11 25.98 -3.60
C GLU A 76 1.85 27.08 -2.87
N THR A 77 2.91 27.59 -3.49
CA THR A 77 3.68 28.72 -2.97
C THR A 77 3.75 29.80 -4.04
N ALA A 78 3.08 30.92 -3.80
CA ALA A 78 3.23 32.11 -4.61
C ALA A 78 4.61 32.74 -4.33
N SER A 79 5.40 32.90 -5.38
CA SER A 79 6.68 33.59 -5.28
C SER A 79 6.49 35.11 -5.25
N LYS A 80 7.57 35.85 -4.98
CA LYS A 80 7.57 37.31 -5.12
C LYS A 80 7.88 37.76 -6.56
N GLU A 81 8.27 36.82 -7.41
CA GLU A 81 8.55 37.08 -8.83
C GLU A 81 7.22 37.14 -9.58
N LEU A 82 7.05 38.16 -10.41
CA LEU A 82 5.87 38.30 -11.25
C LEU A 82 6.16 37.74 -12.64
N ASP A 83 5.22 36.96 -13.15
CA ASP A 83 5.23 36.53 -14.53
C ASP A 83 5.19 37.78 -15.46
N PRO A 84 6.08 37.84 -16.47
CA PRO A 84 6.27 39.04 -17.27
C PRO A 84 5.06 39.39 -18.15
N ASP A 85 4.21 38.42 -18.49
CA ASP A 85 3.07 38.61 -19.38
C ASP A 85 1.80 38.93 -18.60
N THR A 86 1.54 38.17 -17.53
CA THR A 86 0.32 38.28 -16.72
C THR A 86 0.43 39.29 -15.58
N LYS A 87 1.66 39.63 -15.17
CA LYS A 87 1.98 40.45 -13.97
C LYS A 87 1.48 39.82 -12.67
N GLU A 88 1.15 38.53 -12.67
CA GLU A 88 0.76 37.78 -11.48
C GLU A 88 1.97 37.08 -10.84
N PRO A 89 1.96 36.81 -9.52
CA PRO A 89 3.00 36.03 -8.87
C PRO A 89 3.18 34.64 -9.51
N VAL A 90 4.41 34.25 -9.79
CA VAL A 90 4.70 32.86 -10.23
C VAL A 90 4.36 31.91 -9.10
N VAL A 91 3.50 30.93 -9.36
CA VAL A 91 3.08 29.91 -8.39
C VAL A 91 3.85 28.62 -8.64
N THR A 92 4.52 28.12 -7.60
CA THR A 92 5.12 26.79 -7.61
C THR A 92 4.18 25.80 -6.93
N ILE A 93 3.91 24.68 -7.58
CA ILE A 93 3.11 23.58 -7.04
C ILE A 93 4.03 22.41 -6.75
N GLU A 94 4.17 22.04 -5.47
CA GLU A 94 5.00 20.92 -5.02
C GLU A 94 4.12 19.75 -4.57
N LYS A 95 4.50 18.54 -4.98
CA LYS A 95 3.83 17.29 -4.59
C LYS A 95 4.32 16.85 -3.21
N LYS A 96 3.43 16.67 -2.24
CA LYS A 96 3.79 16.14 -0.92
C LYS A 96 4.00 14.63 -0.93
N ALA A 97 4.67 14.09 0.09
CA ALA A 97 4.64 12.66 0.37
C ALA A 97 3.23 12.19 0.74
N ILE A 98 2.95 10.90 0.60
CA ILE A 98 1.67 10.33 1.08
C ILE A 98 1.59 10.50 2.59
N ASN A 99 0.45 11.01 3.07
CA ASN A 99 0.17 11.06 4.49
C ASN A 99 -0.09 9.65 5.02
N ILE A 100 0.97 8.99 5.47
CA ILE A 100 0.94 7.62 5.97
C ILE A 100 0.00 7.45 7.17
N GLU A 101 -0.15 8.47 8.01
CA GLU A 101 -1.04 8.42 9.18
C GLU A 101 -2.52 8.38 8.79
N ALA A 102 -2.85 8.79 7.56
CA ALA A 102 -4.20 8.76 7.02
C ALA A 102 -4.50 7.50 6.18
N VAL A 103 -3.57 6.55 6.08
CA VAL A 103 -3.81 5.27 5.40
C VAL A 103 -4.66 4.38 6.31
N SER A 104 -5.82 3.95 5.82
CA SER A 104 -6.61 2.91 6.48
C SER A 104 -6.07 1.53 6.11
N ILE A 105 -5.95 0.64 7.10
CA ILE A 105 -5.48 -0.73 6.89
C ILE A 105 -6.47 -1.71 7.52
N ASP A 106 -7.02 -2.59 6.70
CA ASP A 106 -7.77 -3.75 7.15
C ASP A 106 -6.98 -5.03 6.88
N THR A 107 -6.75 -5.82 7.94
CA THR A 107 -6.02 -7.09 7.84
C THR A 107 -6.98 -8.26 7.95
N LEU A 108 -6.84 -9.22 7.04
CA LEU A 108 -7.61 -10.45 7.07
C LEU A 108 -6.81 -11.57 7.72
N ASP A 109 -7.43 -12.28 8.66
CA ASP A 109 -6.83 -13.41 9.35
C ASP A 109 -6.53 -14.55 8.37
N LEU A 110 -5.33 -15.13 8.46
CA LEU A 110 -4.99 -16.31 7.66
C LEU A 110 -6.07 -17.40 7.80
N PRO A 111 -6.42 -18.10 6.70
CA PRO A 111 -7.45 -19.11 6.75
C PRO A 111 -7.03 -20.16 7.76
N ALA A 112 -7.87 -20.37 8.79
CA ALA A 112 -7.71 -21.49 9.69
C ALA A 112 -7.68 -22.74 8.81
N GLN A 113 -6.64 -23.57 8.94
CA GLN A 113 -6.52 -24.80 8.16
C GLN A 113 -7.89 -25.46 8.13
N ALA A 114 -8.48 -25.61 6.93
CA ALA A 114 -9.69 -26.38 6.78
C ALA A 114 -9.38 -27.75 7.39
N LYS A 115 -9.99 -28.04 8.55
CA LYS A 115 -9.95 -29.38 9.12
C LYS A 115 -10.45 -30.28 8.00
N LYS A 116 -9.56 -31.08 7.42
CA LYS A 116 -9.95 -32.16 6.53
C LYS A 116 -10.92 -33.03 7.35
N GLY A 117 -12.19 -33.02 6.96
CA GLY A 117 -13.15 -34.05 7.34
C GLY A 117 -12.81 -35.36 6.67
#